data_AF-A0A972S1J2-F1
#
_entry.id   AF-A0A972S1J2-F1
#
_cell.length_a   1.000
_cell.length_b   1.000
_cell.length_c   1.000
_cell.angle_alpha   90.00
_cell.angle_beta   90.00
_cell.angle_gamma   90.00
#
_symmetry.space_group_name_H-M   'P 1'
#
loop_
_entity.id
_entity.type
_entity.pdbx_description
1 polymer ?
#
loop_
_entity_poly.entity_id
_entity_poly.type
_entity_poly.pdbx_seq_one_letter_code
_entity_poly.pdbx_strand_id
1 'polypeptide(L)'
;NEELRKIVTLAKNKKNDTIVIFVLHKDPKLAQKIGEAYIVEARKLLNEKKLSVAKFDRIYLEKKLKEEEERLRELQEKLAKFQKKTKIIEPNIQLKNLLEVYVNLLAKKTELLLKLNSISSMLSPDNPKVKTLRKQITYIDKQLKKLESKNEYFPALKEIPDILVRYTSLVRELKTTQAIYEALMKLYQQARLNESKEQLFIEVIDPPSLPDIPASPKKWFVLGIGSFLSLFTGILLALYMECCWPQRKTS
;
A
#
# COMPACT_ATOMS: atom_id res chain seq x y z
N ASN A 1 16.12 38.14 8.29
CA ASN A 1 15.57 37.42 7.10
C ASN A 1 14.93 38.32 6.05
N GLU A 2 14.69 39.61 6.29
CA GLU A 2 14.14 40.52 5.26
C GLU A 2 15.18 41.01 4.25
N GLU A 3 16.44 41.18 4.64
CA GLU A 3 17.50 41.64 3.72
C GLU A 3 17.82 40.61 2.62
N LEU A 4 17.83 39.32 2.96
CA LEU A 4 18.03 38.24 1.97
C LEU A 4 16.89 38.17 0.95
N ARG A 5 15.65 38.49 1.35
CA ARG A 5 14.49 38.55 0.44
C ARG A 5 14.58 39.69 -0.57
N LYS A 6 15.35 40.75 -0.29
CA LYS A 6 15.58 41.87 -1.21
C LYS A 6 16.65 41.54 -2.27
N ILE A 7 17.52 40.58 -1.97
CA ILE A 7 18.69 40.21 -2.78
C ILE A 7 18.41 38.99 -3.67
N VAL A 8 17.50 38.11 -3.25
CA VAL A 8 17.18 36.87 -3.97
C VAL A 8 15.80 36.96 -4.63
N THR A 9 15.75 36.77 -5.94
CA THR A 9 14.50 36.73 -6.72
C THR A 9 14.32 35.35 -7.33
N LEU A 10 13.12 34.78 -7.20
CA LEU A 10 12.77 33.49 -7.79
C LEU A 10 11.91 33.72 -9.03
N ALA A 11 12.29 33.14 -10.16
CA ALA A 11 11.50 33.15 -11.38
C ALA A 11 11.15 31.72 -11.79
N LYS A 12 9.90 31.48 -12.18
CA LYS A 12 9.47 30.21 -12.77
C LYS A 12 9.39 30.34 -14.28
N ASN A 13 10.15 29.52 -15.00
CA ASN A 13 10.02 29.41 -16.44
C ASN A 13 8.88 28.43 -16.78
N LYS A 14 7.74 28.96 -17.25
CA LYS A 14 6.55 28.15 -17.57
C LYS A 14 6.72 27.20 -18.75
N LYS A 15 7.73 27.39 -19.61
CA LYS A 15 7.94 26.54 -20.80
C LYS A 15 8.65 25.23 -20.48
N ASN A 16 9.60 25.25 -19.54
CA ASN A 16 10.47 24.12 -19.23
C ASN A 16 10.36 23.66 -17.76
N ASP A 17 9.38 24.18 -17.01
CA ASP A 17 9.18 23.95 -15.57
C ASP A 17 10.43 24.17 -14.69
N THR A 18 11.35 25.04 -15.13
CA THR A 18 12.58 25.35 -14.39
C THR A 18 12.39 26.51 -13.42
N ILE A 19 13.03 26.41 -12.25
CA ILE A 19 13.11 27.48 -11.27
C ILE A 19 14.47 28.15 -11.42
N VAL A 20 14.48 29.46 -11.66
CA VAL A 20 15.69 30.27 -11.77
C VAL A 20 15.83 31.11 -10.50
N ILE A 21 17.00 31.04 -9.87
CA ILE A 21 17.33 31.80 -8.67
C ILE A 21 18.29 32.92 -9.08
N PHE A 22 17.84 34.17 -8.95
CA PHE A 22 18.66 35.34 -9.20
C PHE A 22 19.14 35.92 -7.87
N VAL A 23 20.46 36.12 -7.73
CA VAL A 23 21.07 36.69 -6.52
C VAL A 23 21.81 37.98 -6.90
N LEU A 24 21.39 39.11 -6.35
CA LEU A 24 21.96 40.42 -6.63
C LEU A 24 22.82 40.93 -5.46
N HIS A 25 24.14 40.87 -5.60
CA HIS A 25 25.06 41.36 -4.57
C HIS A 25 26.17 42.22 -5.16
N LYS A 26 26.72 43.16 -4.37
CA LYS A 26 27.80 44.06 -4.80
C LYS A 26 29.11 43.31 -5.10
N ASP A 27 29.43 42.33 -4.26
CA ASP A 27 30.59 41.45 -4.46
C ASP A 27 30.17 40.21 -5.28
N PRO A 28 30.77 39.97 -6.46
CA PRO A 28 30.47 38.82 -7.31
C PRO A 28 30.74 37.47 -6.62
N LYS A 29 31.76 37.38 -5.76
CA LYS A 29 32.10 36.12 -5.05
C LYS A 29 31.05 35.79 -3.99
N LEU A 30 30.52 36.81 -3.32
CA LEU A 30 29.44 36.63 -2.34
C LEU A 30 28.11 36.27 -3.03
N ALA A 31 27.80 36.87 -4.19
CA ALA A 31 26.61 36.50 -4.97
C ALA A 31 26.61 35.00 -5.33
N GLN A 32 27.75 34.51 -5.82
CA GLN A 32 27.93 33.09 -6.19
C GLN A 32 27.74 32.17 -4.97
N LYS A 33 28.46 32.43 -3.87
CA LYS A 33 28.37 31.63 -2.63
C LYS A 33 26.96 31.58 -2.06
N ILE A 34 26.24 32.71 -2.11
CA ILE A 34 24.84 32.76 -1.67
C ILE A 34 23.98 31.88 -2.58
N GLY A 35 24.15 31.95 -3.91
CA GLY A 35 23.46 31.08 -4.86
C GLY A 35 23.71 29.59 -4.60
N GLU A 36 24.97 29.20 -4.40
CA GLU A 36 25.35 27.82 -4.06
C GLU A 36 24.71 27.36 -2.75
N ALA A 37 24.79 28.18 -1.70
CA ALA A 37 24.19 27.87 -0.40
C ALA A 37 22.67 27.69 -0.50
N TYR A 38 21.99 28.52 -1.30
CA TYR A 38 20.55 28.38 -1.55
C TYR A 38 20.21 27.07 -2.26
N ILE A 39 20.99 26.64 -3.26
CA ILE A 39 20.77 25.37 -3.95
C ILE A 39 20.95 24.19 -2.97
N VAL A 40 21.99 24.22 -2.14
CA VAL A 40 22.26 23.19 -1.13
C VAL A 40 21.11 23.10 -0.13
N GLU A 41 20.67 24.23 0.43
CA GLU A 41 19.60 24.26 1.43
C GLU A 41 18.23 23.90 0.82
N ALA A 42 17.95 24.35 -0.41
CA ALA A 42 16.74 23.95 -1.12
C ALA A 42 16.70 22.44 -1.38
N ARG A 43 17.84 21.85 -1.81
CA ARG A 43 17.97 20.40 -1.99
C ARG A 43 17.76 19.66 -0.66
N LYS A 44 18.33 20.17 0.44
CA LYS A 44 18.16 19.62 1.78
C LYS A 44 16.69 19.63 2.24
N LEU A 45 16.02 20.79 2.19
CA LEU A 45 14.62 20.93 2.59
C LEU A 45 13.68 20.08 1.73
N LEU A 46 13.94 20.00 0.43
CA LEU A 46 13.17 19.13 -0.46
C LEU A 46 13.41 17.66 -0.12
N ASN A 47 14.62 17.25 0.23
CA ASN A 47 14.89 15.88 0.66
C ASN A 47 14.25 15.55 2.02
N GLU A 48 14.23 16.49 2.96
CA GLU A 48 13.64 16.30 4.29
C GLU A 48 12.09 16.24 4.27
N LYS A 49 11.44 17.01 3.40
CA LYS A 49 9.96 17.09 3.32
C LYS A 49 9.32 16.10 2.33
N LYS A 50 10.08 15.20 1.70
CA LYS A 50 9.57 14.22 0.71
C LYS A 50 8.79 13.08 1.38
N LEU A 51 7.48 13.25 1.45
CA LEU A 51 6.54 12.17 1.13
C LEU A 51 6.24 12.28 -0.36
N SER A 52 6.97 11.53 -1.20
CA SER A 52 6.58 11.39 -2.60
C SER A 52 5.26 10.61 -2.67
N VAL A 53 4.56 10.69 -3.80
CA VAL A 53 3.35 9.91 -4.04
C VAL A 53 3.67 8.41 -3.89
N ALA A 54 4.77 7.92 -4.46
CA ALA A 54 5.16 6.52 -4.30
C ALA A 54 5.48 6.13 -2.85
N LYS A 55 6.08 7.02 -2.05
CA LYS A 55 6.33 6.75 -0.62
C LYS A 55 5.03 6.67 0.17
N PHE A 56 4.07 7.55 -0.11
CA PHE A 56 2.75 7.50 0.51
C PHE A 56 2.04 6.19 0.16
N ASP A 57 2.02 5.82 -1.12
CA ASP A 57 1.41 4.57 -1.61
C ASP A 57 2.06 3.34 -0.97
N ARG A 58 3.39 3.31 -0.86
CA ARG A 58 4.11 2.22 -0.17
C ARG A 58 3.67 2.10 1.29
N ILE A 59 3.64 3.20 2.04
CA ILE A 59 3.23 3.21 3.46
C ILE A 59 1.77 2.77 3.62
N TYR A 60 0.90 3.22 2.71
CA TYR A 60 -0.51 2.82 2.70
C TYR A 60 -0.66 1.30 2.48
N LEU A 61 0.02 0.75 1.46
CA LEU A 61 0.00 -0.68 1.17
C LEU A 61 0.64 -1.51 2.29
N GLU A 62 1.70 -1.02 2.92
CA GLU A 62 2.34 -1.66 4.07
C GLU A 62 1.35 -1.77 5.25
N LYS A 63 0.59 -0.71 5.52
CA LYS A 63 -0.46 -0.73 6.56
C LYS A 63 -1.54 -1.75 6.24
N LYS A 64 -2.04 -1.77 4.99
CA LYS A 64 -3.04 -2.74 4.55
C LYS A 64 -2.55 -4.18 4.59
N LEU A 65 -1.28 -4.41 4.27
CA LEU A 65 -0.67 -5.73 4.41
C LEU A 65 -0.67 -6.22 5.86
N LYS A 66 -0.28 -5.37 6.81
CA LYS A 66 -0.29 -5.71 8.24
C LYS A 66 -1.71 -6.02 8.72
N GLU A 67 -2.70 -5.21 8.33
CA GLU A 67 -4.11 -5.45 8.66
C GLU A 67 -4.60 -6.83 8.15
N GLU A 68 -4.28 -7.18 6.89
CA GLU A 68 -4.67 -8.48 6.33
C GLU A 68 -3.85 -9.66 6.87
N GLU A 69 -2.59 -9.46 7.25
CA GLU A 69 -1.75 -10.47 7.91
C GLU A 69 -2.33 -10.84 9.29
N GLU A 70 -2.74 -9.85 10.08
CA GLU A 70 -3.41 -10.09 11.37
C GLU A 70 -4.74 -10.83 11.17
N ARG A 71 -5.53 -10.42 10.18
CA ARG A 71 -6.79 -11.10 9.84
C ARG A 71 -6.56 -12.55 9.41
N LEU A 72 -5.51 -12.83 8.64
CA LEU A 72 -5.13 -14.17 8.23
C LEU A 72 -4.76 -15.04 9.43
N ARG A 73 -3.96 -14.50 10.37
CA ARG A 73 -3.63 -15.15 11.64
C ARG A 73 -4.88 -15.47 12.46
N GLU A 74 -5.81 -14.51 12.60
CA GLU A 74 -7.07 -14.73 13.32
C GLU A 74 -7.92 -15.84 12.68
N LEU A 75 -8.03 -15.87 11.35
CA LEU A 75 -8.78 -16.90 10.64
C LEU A 75 -8.14 -18.28 10.78
N GLN A 76 -6.81 -18.36 10.71
CA GLN A 76 -6.06 -19.59 10.98
C GLN A 76 -6.29 -20.09 12.40
N GLU A 77 -6.26 -19.20 13.40
CA GLU A 77 -6.58 -19.57 14.78
C GLU A 77 -8.02 -20.02 14.96
N LYS A 78 -8.99 -19.33 14.34
CA LYS A 78 -10.41 -19.72 14.37
C LYS A 78 -10.59 -21.11 13.76
N LEU A 79 -9.95 -21.39 12.64
CA LEU A 79 -9.97 -22.71 12.01
C LEU A 79 -9.32 -23.76 12.92
N ALA A 80 -8.15 -23.49 13.49
CA ALA A 80 -7.48 -24.42 14.40
C ALA A 80 -8.31 -24.70 15.67
N LYS A 81 -8.93 -23.68 16.26
CA LYS A 81 -9.85 -23.82 17.40
C LYS A 81 -11.07 -24.65 17.03
N PHE A 82 -11.63 -24.43 15.84
CA PHE A 82 -12.74 -25.21 15.32
C PHE A 82 -12.33 -26.68 15.14
N GLN A 83 -11.23 -26.96 14.45
CA GLN A 83 -10.70 -28.32 14.23
C GLN A 83 -10.40 -29.04 15.55
N LYS A 84 -9.81 -28.35 16.54
CA LYS A 84 -9.58 -28.91 17.89
C LYS A 84 -10.88 -29.24 18.61
N LYS A 85 -11.88 -28.35 18.55
CA LYS A 85 -13.19 -28.54 19.21
C LYS A 85 -13.98 -29.69 18.60
N THR A 86 -13.95 -29.83 17.27
CA THR A 86 -14.70 -30.85 16.54
C THR A 86 -13.92 -32.14 16.33
N LYS A 87 -12.59 -32.12 16.55
CA LYS A 87 -11.64 -33.18 16.17
C LYS A 87 -11.65 -33.51 14.67
N ILE A 88 -12.14 -32.57 13.87
CA ILE A 88 -12.24 -32.73 12.42
C ILE A 88 -11.18 -31.87 11.77
N ILE A 89 -10.24 -32.51 11.08
CA ILE A 89 -9.14 -31.84 10.37
C ILE A 89 -9.56 -31.65 8.91
N GLU A 90 -10.00 -32.74 8.29
CA GLU A 90 -10.47 -32.80 6.91
C GLU A 90 -11.86 -33.46 6.86
N PRO A 91 -12.94 -32.66 6.96
CA PRO A 91 -14.29 -33.18 7.08
C PRO A 91 -14.68 -34.13 5.95
N ASN A 92 -14.27 -33.85 4.71
CA ASN A 92 -14.65 -34.63 3.54
C ASN A 92 -14.06 -36.04 3.58
N ILE A 93 -12.78 -36.17 3.94
CA ILE A 93 -12.12 -37.47 4.06
C ILE A 93 -12.67 -38.23 5.26
N GLN A 94 -12.78 -37.57 6.41
CA GLN A 94 -13.27 -38.19 7.64
C GLN A 94 -14.72 -38.66 7.51
N LEU A 95 -15.59 -37.87 6.86
CA LEU A 95 -16.97 -38.26 6.58
C LEU A 95 -17.04 -39.44 5.62
N LYS A 96 -16.26 -39.43 4.54
CA LYS A 96 -16.22 -40.54 3.58
C LYS A 96 -15.86 -41.85 4.28
N ASN A 97 -14.80 -41.84 5.09
CA ASN A 97 -14.37 -43.03 5.85
C ASN A 97 -15.43 -43.49 6.85
N LEU A 98 -16.10 -42.55 7.53
CA LEU A 98 -17.18 -42.87 8.47
C LEU A 98 -18.38 -43.51 7.75
N LEU A 99 -18.80 -42.95 6.62
CA LEU A 99 -19.90 -43.49 5.81
C LEU A 99 -19.56 -44.87 5.25
N GLU A 100 -18.33 -45.10 4.83
CA GLU A 100 -17.88 -46.41 4.35
C GLU A 100 -18.01 -47.47 5.45
N VAL A 101 -17.54 -47.19 6.67
CA VAL A 101 -17.71 -48.10 7.82
C VAL A 101 -19.19 -48.32 8.13
N TYR A 102 -20.00 -47.25 8.12
CA TYR A 102 -21.42 -47.32 8.39
C TYR A 102 -22.17 -48.19 7.37
N VAL A 103 -21.91 -48.00 6.07
CA VAL A 103 -22.49 -48.80 4.98
C VAL A 103 -22.05 -50.26 5.07
N ASN A 104 -20.79 -50.53 5.39
CA ASN A 104 -20.29 -51.90 5.58
C ASN A 104 -20.98 -52.62 6.75
N LEU A 105 -21.20 -51.94 7.88
CA LEU A 105 -21.95 -52.48 9.01
C LEU A 105 -23.43 -52.71 8.66
N LEU A 106 -24.05 -51.80 7.91
CA LEU A 106 -25.41 -51.99 7.40
C LEU A 106 -25.51 -53.21 6.49
N ALA A 107 -24.60 -53.36 5.53
CA ALA A 107 -24.55 -54.52 4.66
C ALA A 107 -24.41 -55.82 5.46
N LYS A 108 -23.54 -55.84 6.47
CA LYS A 108 -23.36 -57.00 7.36
C LYS A 108 -24.62 -57.31 8.18
N LYS A 109 -25.30 -56.28 8.69
CA LYS A 109 -26.58 -56.45 9.40
C LYS A 109 -27.62 -57.06 8.47
N THR A 110 -27.74 -56.57 7.24
CA THR A 110 -28.68 -57.08 6.24
C THR A 110 -28.40 -58.54 5.90
N GLU A 111 -27.13 -58.92 5.72
CA GLU A 111 -26.73 -60.32 5.50
C GLU A 111 -27.18 -61.23 6.67
N LEU A 112 -26.98 -60.79 7.92
CA LEU A 112 -27.39 -61.55 9.10
C LEU A 112 -28.92 -61.62 9.25
N LEU A 113 -29.65 -60.56 8.91
CA LEU A 113 -31.11 -60.55 8.92
C LEU A 113 -31.68 -61.54 7.88
N LEU A 114 -31.10 -61.59 6.67
CA LEU A 114 -31.49 -62.56 5.65
C LEU A 114 -31.25 -64.00 6.12
N LYS A 115 -30.08 -64.27 6.72
CA LYS A 115 -29.77 -65.59 7.33
C LYS A 115 -30.71 -65.94 8.48
N LEU A 116 -31.07 -64.96 9.31
CA LEU A 116 -32.01 -65.18 10.41
C LEU A 116 -33.39 -65.54 9.89
N ASN A 117 -33.89 -64.78 8.91
CA ASN A 117 -35.20 -65.00 8.30
C ASN A 117 -35.30 -66.37 7.61
N SER A 118 -34.24 -66.81 6.92
CA SER A 118 -34.24 -68.10 6.23
C SER A 118 -34.28 -69.30 7.18
N ILE A 119 -33.68 -69.19 8.37
CA ILE A 119 -33.70 -70.28 9.36
C ILE A 119 -34.86 -70.18 10.34
N SER A 120 -35.44 -68.99 10.56
CA SER A 120 -36.55 -68.79 11.50
C SER A 120 -37.87 -69.38 11.02
N SER A 121 -38.01 -69.63 9.71
CA SER A 121 -39.15 -70.37 9.15
C SER A 121 -39.10 -71.87 9.45
N MET A 122 -37.91 -72.39 9.80
CA MET A 122 -37.66 -73.83 10.00
C MET A 122 -37.30 -74.18 11.45
N LEU A 123 -36.83 -73.22 12.25
CA LEU A 123 -36.30 -73.44 13.60
C LEU A 123 -37.08 -72.64 14.65
N SER A 124 -37.25 -73.25 15.83
CA SER A 124 -37.81 -72.56 17.00
C SER A 124 -36.95 -71.35 17.41
N PRO A 125 -37.55 -70.26 17.92
CA PRO A 125 -36.83 -69.10 18.48
C PRO A 125 -35.77 -69.46 19.53
N ASP A 126 -35.93 -70.57 20.24
CA ASP A 126 -34.99 -71.02 21.28
C ASP A 126 -33.75 -71.74 20.74
N ASN A 127 -33.69 -72.04 19.44
CA ASN A 127 -32.58 -72.74 18.83
C ASN A 127 -31.25 -71.95 19.01
N PRO A 128 -30.13 -72.60 19.39
CA PRO A 128 -28.84 -71.95 19.58
C PRO A 128 -28.36 -71.12 18.36
N LYS A 129 -28.65 -71.55 17.12
CA LYS A 129 -28.29 -70.82 15.90
C LYS A 129 -29.06 -69.49 15.78
N VAL A 130 -30.35 -69.51 16.06
CA VAL A 130 -31.22 -68.31 16.07
C VAL A 130 -30.73 -67.32 17.12
N LYS A 131 -30.45 -67.78 18.35
CA LYS A 131 -29.90 -66.95 19.44
C LYS A 131 -28.57 -66.31 19.04
N THR A 132 -27.70 -67.06 18.39
CA THR A 132 -26.38 -66.57 17.96
C THR A 132 -26.50 -65.45 16.91
N LEU A 133 -27.32 -65.63 15.88
CA LEU A 133 -27.56 -64.59 14.87
C LEU A 133 -28.18 -63.33 15.48
N ARG A 134 -29.18 -63.47 16.37
CA ARG A 134 -29.78 -62.32 17.08
C ARG A 134 -28.75 -61.55 17.90
N LYS A 135 -27.85 -62.24 18.61
CA LYS A 135 -26.75 -61.60 19.35
C LYS A 135 -25.82 -60.82 18.42
N GLN A 136 -25.45 -61.37 17.27
CA GLN A 136 -24.61 -60.69 16.28
C GLN A 136 -25.31 -59.44 15.71
N ILE A 137 -26.60 -59.52 15.36
CA ILE A 137 -27.39 -58.37 14.90
C ILE A 137 -27.42 -57.28 15.97
N THR A 138 -27.69 -57.65 17.22
CA THR A 138 -27.76 -56.71 18.35
C THR A 138 -26.39 -56.06 18.60
N TYR A 139 -25.30 -56.79 18.40
CA TYR A 139 -23.95 -56.23 18.47
C TYR A 139 -23.71 -55.20 17.36
N ILE A 140 -24.06 -55.51 16.11
CA ILE A 140 -23.93 -54.55 15.00
C ILE A 140 -24.82 -53.32 15.22
N ASP A 141 -26.05 -53.50 15.72
CA ASP A 141 -26.94 -52.38 16.07
C ASP A 141 -26.33 -51.44 17.11
N LYS A 142 -25.64 -51.99 18.11
CA LYS A 142 -24.90 -51.19 19.08
C LYS A 142 -23.75 -50.44 18.41
N GLN A 143 -23.05 -51.03 17.44
CA GLN A 143 -21.97 -50.35 16.72
C GLN A 143 -22.51 -49.23 15.81
N LEU A 144 -23.60 -49.48 15.07
CA LEU A 144 -24.27 -48.45 14.25
C LEU A 144 -24.71 -47.26 15.13
N LYS A 145 -25.36 -47.53 16.26
CA LYS A 145 -25.73 -46.46 17.22
C LYS A 145 -24.54 -45.70 17.78
N LYS A 146 -23.39 -46.36 18.00
CA LYS A 146 -22.13 -45.70 18.42
C LYS A 146 -21.53 -44.80 17.33
N LEU A 147 -21.76 -45.10 16.05
CA LEU A 147 -21.34 -44.25 14.93
C LEU A 147 -22.29 -43.09 14.71
N GLU A 148 -23.59 -43.30 14.93
CA GLU A 148 -24.61 -42.23 14.83
C GLU A 148 -24.50 -41.21 15.98
N SER A 149 -24.13 -41.68 17.16
CA SER A 149 -23.92 -40.85 18.35
C SER A 149 -22.51 -40.27 18.39
N LYS A 150 -22.35 -39.18 19.14
CA LYS A 150 -21.06 -38.55 19.39
C LYS A 150 -20.13 -39.56 20.06
N ASN A 151 -18.95 -39.75 19.49
CA ASN A 151 -17.91 -40.61 20.05
C ASN A 151 -16.58 -39.83 20.17
N GLU A 152 -15.53 -40.53 20.58
CA GLU A 152 -14.24 -39.91 20.86
C GLU A 152 -13.59 -39.31 19.60
N TYR A 153 -13.88 -39.85 18.42
CA TYR A 153 -13.22 -39.53 17.16
C TYR A 153 -14.10 -38.72 16.20
N PHE A 154 -15.43 -38.81 16.34
CA PHE A 154 -16.40 -38.19 15.45
C PHE A 154 -17.55 -37.53 16.23
N PRO A 155 -18.02 -36.36 15.78
CA PRO A 155 -19.29 -35.79 16.24
C PRO A 155 -20.46 -36.69 15.81
N ALA A 156 -21.64 -36.43 16.37
CA ALA A 156 -22.84 -37.18 15.98
C ALA A 156 -23.14 -36.96 14.49
N LEU A 157 -23.63 -38.00 13.80
CA LEU A 157 -23.90 -37.94 12.35
C LEU A 157 -24.82 -36.76 11.97
N LYS A 158 -25.75 -36.41 12.86
CA LYS A 158 -26.70 -35.30 12.69
C LYS A 158 -26.04 -33.92 12.73
N GLU A 159 -24.91 -33.77 13.40
CA GLU A 159 -24.17 -32.49 13.53
C GLU A 159 -23.21 -32.28 12.36
N ILE A 160 -22.92 -33.32 11.58
CA ILE A 160 -21.94 -33.28 10.49
C ILE A 160 -22.27 -32.20 9.42
N PRO A 161 -23.52 -32.06 8.94
CA PRO A 161 -23.85 -31.02 7.96
C PRO A 161 -23.51 -29.61 8.45
N ASP A 162 -23.85 -29.28 9.71
CA ASP A 162 -23.55 -27.97 10.29
C ASP A 162 -22.04 -27.74 10.42
N ILE A 163 -21.30 -28.78 10.80
CA ILE A 163 -19.83 -28.73 10.89
C ILE A 163 -19.22 -28.50 9.51
N LEU A 164 -19.73 -29.16 8.47
CA LEU A 164 -19.26 -28.98 7.09
C LEU A 164 -19.49 -27.55 6.60
N VAL A 165 -20.68 -26.99 6.82
CA VAL A 165 -21.00 -25.61 6.41
C VAL A 165 -20.09 -24.61 7.12
N ARG A 166 -19.86 -24.79 8.43
CA ARG A 166 -18.95 -23.92 9.20
C ARG A 166 -17.50 -24.05 8.76
N TYR A 167 -17.02 -25.28 8.56
CA TYR A 167 -15.66 -25.53 8.10
C TYR A 167 -15.40 -24.92 6.72
N THR A 168 -16.29 -25.18 5.75
CA THR A 168 -16.18 -24.64 4.40
C THR A 168 -16.21 -23.12 4.37
N SER A 169 -17.04 -22.50 5.23
CA SER A 169 -17.08 -21.04 5.37
C SER A 169 -15.74 -20.48 5.88
N LEU A 170 -15.18 -21.07 6.95
CA LEU A 170 -13.87 -20.68 7.51
C LEU A 170 -12.74 -20.85 6.49
N VAL A 171 -12.71 -21.98 5.77
CA VAL A 171 -11.70 -22.23 4.73
C VAL A 171 -11.85 -21.26 3.57
N ARG A 172 -13.08 -20.94 3.16
CA ARG A 172 -13.33 -19.96 2.11
C ARG A 172 -12.83 -18.58 2.53
N GLU A 173 -13.17 -18.12 3.73
CA GLU A 173 -12.71 -16.84 4.26
C GLU A 173 -11.18 -16.77 4.35
N LEU A 174 -10.54 -17.84 4.84
CA LEU A 174 -9.08 -17.94 4.89
C LEU A 174 -8.46 -17.84 3.50
N LYS A 175 -8.98 -18.59 2.51
CA LYS A 175 -8.48 -18.54 1.13
C LYS A 175 -8.68 -17.18 0.48
N THR A 176 -9.83 -16.54 0.69
CA THR A 176 -10.09 -15.19 0.17
C THR A 176 -9.13 -14.18 0.78
N THR A 177 -8.93 -14.22 2.10
CA THR A 177 -7.99 -13.33 2.81
C THR A 177 -6.56 -13.56 2.35
N GLN A 178 -6.15 -14.82 2.17
CA GLN A 178 -4.84 -15.17 1.63
C GLN A 178 -4.63 -14.60 0.22
N ALA A 179 -5.61 -14.73 -0.66
CA ALA A 179 -5.53 -14.17 -2.02
C ALA A 179 -5.42 -12.64 -2.01
N ILE A 180 -6.14 -11.95 -1.10
CA ILE A 180 -6.04 -10.50 -0.92
C ILE A 180 -4.63 -10.12 -0.42
N TYR A 181 -4.11 -10.83 0.59
CA TYR A 181 -2.76 -10.62 1.10
C TYR A 181 -1.70 -10.79 0.00
N GLU A 182 -1.77 -11.86 -0.79
CA GLU A 182 -0.85 -12.10 -1.90
C GLU A 182 -0.93 -11.00 -2.98
N ALA A 183 -2.13 -10.51 -3.28
CA ALA A 183 -2.33 -9.39 -4.21
C ALA A 183 -1.73 -8.08 -3.66
N LEU A 184 -2.02 -7.74 -2.40
CA LEU A 184 -1.44 -6.57 -1.72
C LEU A 184 0.09 -6.66 -1.64
N MET A 185 0.64 -7.85 -1.42
CA MET A 185 2.09 -8.06 -1.35
C MET A 185 2.74 -7.71 -2.69
N LYS A 186 2.17 -8.17 -3.80
CA LYS A 186 2.65 -7.82 -5.14
C LYS A 186 2.62 -6.30 -5.38
N LEU A 187 1.51 -5.65 -5.03
CA LEU A 187 1.36 -4.20 -5.14
C LEU A 187 2.38 -3.45 -4.27
N TYR A 188 2.59 -3.90 -3.04
CA TYR A 188 3.58 -3.31 -2.13
C TYR A 188 5.01 -3.42 -2.68
N GLN A 189 5.40 -4.58 -3.21
CA GLN A 189 6.73 -4.74 -3.81
C GLN A 189 6.89 -3.81 -5.03
N GLN A 190 5.85 -3.68 -5.85
CA GLN A 190 5.86 -2.73 -6.96
C GLN A 190 5.97 -1.27 -6.49
N ALA A 191 5.20 -0.88 -5.47
CA ALA A 191 5.27 0.46 -4.88
C ALA A 191 6.64 0.75 -4.26
N ARG A 192 7.26 -0.23 -3.60
CA ARG A 192 8.62 -0.13 -3.06
C ARG A 192 9.67 0.06 -4.15
N LEU A 193 9.53 -0.64 -5.28
CA LEU A 193 10.40 -0.43 -6.44
C LEU A 193 10.17 0.96 -7.05
N ASN A 194 8.93 1.42 -7.15
CA ASN A 194 8.62 2.76 -7.68
C ASN A 194 9.17 3.87 -6.78
N GLU A 195 9.04 3.75 -5.46
CA GLU A 195 9.64 4.69 -4.51
C GLU A 195 11.18 4.74 -4.65
N SER A 196 11.82 3.58 -4.85
CA SER A 196 13.27 3.55 -5.08
C SER A 196 13.68 4.23 -6.40
N LYS A 197 12.81 4.22 -7.41
CA LYS A 197 13.01 4.92 -8.70
C LYS A 197 12.69 6.41 -8.61
N GLU A 198 11.74 6.81 -7.76
CA GLU A 198 11.28 8.18 -7.53
C GLU A 198 12.26 9.06 -6.75
N GLN A 199 13.54 8.67 -6.64
CA GLN A 199 14.57 9.60 -6.18
C GLN A 199 14.58 10.83 -7.11
N LEU A 200 13.90 11.88 -6.67
CA LEU A 200 13.74 13.16 -7.37
C LEU A 200 15.14 13.71 -7.73
N PHE A 201 15.53 13.51 -8.99
CA PHE A 201 16.68 14.16 -9.61
C PHE A 201 16.33 15.64 -9.80
N ILE A 202 16.51 16.44 -8.76
CA ILE A 202 16.68 17.89 -8.96
C ILE A 202 18.09 18.04 -9.50
N GLU A 203 18.17 18.04 -10.82
CA GLU A 203 19.39 18.30 -11.57
C GLU A 203 19.59 19.82 -11.65
N VAL A 204 20.76 20.27 -11.22
CA VAL A 204 21.15 21.67 -11.40
C VAL A 204 21.51 21.81 -12.86
N ILE A 205 20.59 22.40 -13.64
CA ILE A 205 20.77 22.59 -15.09
C ILE A 205 21.93 23.56 -15.37
N ASP A 206 22.07 24.58 -14.53
CA ASP A 206 23.14 25.57 -14.64
C ASP A 206 23.63 25.97 -13.23
N PRO A 207 24.88 25.66 -12.86
CA PRO A 207 25.43 26.03 -11.57
C PRO A 207 25.70 27.54 -11.48
N PRO A 208 25.73 28.13 -10.27
CA PRO A 208 26.02 29.54 -10.10
C PRO A 208 27.44 29.87 -10.60
N SER A 209 27.54 30.63 -11.69
CA SER A 209 28.81 31.10 -12.24
C SER A 209 29.17 32.49 -11.70
N LEU A 210 30.45 32.84 -11.78
CA LEU A 210 30.92 34.19 -11.45
C LEU A 210 30.40 35.16 -12.51
N PRO A 211 29.74 36.26 -12.13
CA PRO A 211 29.22 37.22 -13.11
C PRO A 211 30.36 38.05 -13.69
N ASP A 212 30.53 37.98 -15.01
CA ASP A 212 31.55 38.76 -15.74
C ASP A 212 31.17 40.24 -15.88
N ILE A 213 29.87 40.56 -15.84
CA ILE A 213 29.33 41.90 -16.09
C ILE A 213 28.36 42.26 -14.96
N PRO A 214 28.45 43.50 -14.40
CA PRO A 214 27.49 43.93 -13.39
C PRO A 214 26.08 44.05 -13.96
N ALA A 215 25.09 43.51 -13.25
CA ALA A 215 23.68 43.54 -13.66
C ALA A 215 23.11 44.96 -13.74
N SER A 216 23.57 45.88 -12.89
CA SER A 216 23.18 47.29 -12.88
C SER A 216 24.24 48.18 -12.20
N PRO A 217 24.29 49.49 -12.52
CA PRO A 217 23.62 50.16 -13.63
C PRO A 217 24.35 49.93 -14.95
N LYS A 218 23.61 49.87 -16.07
CA LYS A 218 24.20 49.79 -17.41
C LYS A 218 24.92 51.11 -17.70
N LYS A 219 26.25 51.13 -17.63
CA LYS A 219 27.09 52.35 -17.74
C LYS A 219 26.74 53.20 -18.97
N TRP A 220 26.47 52.56 -20.11
CA TRP A 220 26.04 53.23 -21.35
C TRP A 220 24.69 53.96 -21.23
N PHE A 221 23.74 53.40 -20.48
CA PHE A 221 22.44 54.03 -20.27
C PHE A 221 22.54 55.25 -19.36
N VAL A 222 23.35 55.15 -18.29
CA VAL A 222 23.66 56.28 -17.40
C VAL A 222 24.38 57.39 -18.16
N LEU A 223 25.35 57.03 -19.02
CA LEU A 223 26.07 57.97 -19.86
C LEU A 223 25.14 58.68 -20.86
N GLY A 224 24.24 57.93 -21.51
CA GLY A 224 23.27 58.50 -22.45
C GLY A 224 22.32 59.50 -21.78
N ILE A 225 21.76 59.15 -20.62
CA ILE A 225 20.90 60.06 -19.86
C ILE A 225 21.69 61.28 -19.36
N GLY A 226 22.90 61.07 -18.83
CA GLY A 226 23.75 62.16 -18.35
C GLY A 226 24.11 63.17 -19.43
N SER A 227 24.52 62.69 -20.61
CA SER A 227 24.82 63.55 -21.77
C SER A 227 23.59 64.31 -22.24
N PHE A 228 22.43 63.66 -22.29
CA PHE A 228 21.17 64.31 -22.68
C PHE A 228 20.76 65.39 -21.68
N LEU A 229 20.81 65.09 -20.37
CA LEU A 229 20.51 66.08 -19.32
C LEU A 229 21.47 67.26 -19.38
N SER A 230 22.78 67.01 -19.51
CA SER A 230 23.80 68.07 -19.58
C SER A 230 23.57 69.00 -20.78
N LEU A 231 23.28 68.43 -21.95
CA LEU A 231 22.99 69.18 -23.17
C LEU A 231 21.70 69.99 -23.01
N PHE A 232 20.64 69.38 -22.46
CA PHE A 232 19.37 70.04 -22.21
C PHE A 232 19.51 71.21 -21.23
N THR A 233 20.22 71.03 -20.11
CA THR A 233 20.50 72.10 -19.15
C THR A 233 21.37 73.20 -19.74
N GLY A 234 22.33 72.85 -20.60
CA GLY A 234 23.19 73.81 -21.29
C GLY A 234 22.40 74.71 -22.25
N ILE A 235 21.47 74.14 -23.02
CA ILE A 235 20.59 74.91 -23.91
C ILE A 235 19.69 75.85 -23.10
N LEU A 236 19.10 75.37 -22.00
CA LEU A 236 18.26 76.20 -21.14
C LEU A 236 19.04 77.37 -20.52
N LEU A 237 20.28 77.14 -20.08
CA LEU A 237 21.16 78.18 -19.55
C LEU A 237 21.56 79.20 -20.63
N ALA A 238 21.86 78.74 -21.84
CA ALA A 238 22.16 79.63 -22.97
C ALA A 238 20.96 80.53 -23.29
N LEU A 239 19.76 79.96 -23.39
CA LEU A 239 18.52 80.74 -23.59
C LEU A 239 18.23 81.70 -22.44
N TYR A 240 18.50 81.29 -21.20
CA TYR A 240 18.35 82.16 -20.03
C TYR A 240 19.34 83.34 -20.07
N MET A 241 20.61 83.08 -20.42
CA MET A 241 21.62 84.12 -20.58
C MET A 241 21.28 85.07 -21.74
N GLU A 242 20.79 84.55 -22.87
CA GLU A 242 20.33 85.36 -24.00
C GLU A 242 19.14 86.26 -23.61
N CYS A 243 18.23 85.75 -22.78
CA CYS A 243 17.07 86.50 -22.31
C CYS A 243 17.41 87.54 -21.22
N CYS A 244 18.41 87.24 -20.38
CA CYS A 244 18.81 88.11 -19.26
C CYS A 244 19.98 89.06 -19.60
N TRP A 245 20.61 88.90 -20.77
CA TRP A 245 21.62 89.85 -21.25
C TRP A 245 20.93 91.13 -21.74
N PRO A 246 21.11 92.28 -21.06
CA PRO A 246 20.52 93.52 -21.53
C PRO A 246 21.23 93.91 -22.83
N GLN A 247 20.48 94.04 -23.92
CA GLN A 247 20.98 94.72 -25.11
C GLN A 247 21.41 96.14 -24.72
N ARG A 248 22.71 96.34 -24.53
CA ARG A 248 23.32 97.68 -24.54
C ARG A 248 23.10 98.24 -25.93
N LYS A 249 22.19 99.22 -26.01
CA LYS A 249 22.06 100.17 -27.11
C LYS A 249 23.45 100.60 -27.59
N THR A 250 23.66 100.65 -28.90
CA THR A 250 24.09 101.88 -29.58
C THR A 250 24.02 101.71 -31.10
N SER A 251 23.27 102.66 -31.68
CA SER A 251 23.30 103.26 -33.03
C SER A 251 23.07 102.41 -34.27
#